data_AF-A0A945CMM4-F1
#
_entry.id   AF-A0A945CMM4-F1
#
_cell.length_a   1.000
_cell.length_b   1.000
_cell.length_c   1.000
_cell.angle_alpha   90.00
_cell.angle_beta   90.00
_cell.angle_gamma   90.00
#
_symmetry.space_group_name_H-M   'P 1'
#
loop_
_entity.id
_entity.type
_entity.pdbx_description
1 polymer ?
#
loop_
_entity_poly.entity_id
_entity_poly.type
_entity_poly.pdbx_seq_one_letter_code
_entity_poly.pdbx_strand_id
1 'polypeptide(L)'
;MYRSCMVLGILLAAWSGCGDSEKNPADSGAVVEFADANLEGVVREHLEKSAGALSRGELLAVTHLNARGREIADLSGIEQLANLELLELADNQIRDIAALAGMARLCTLDLANNQVESLRPLSELSQLRDLDLGNNAVRDIGPLFGLGALQRVELSGNPLDENSLNTLLEALREKGIEIAFHHELDDGSVDDHEPDDGSIYDFKIAYVARSPGAEQKNDIYRLGITGTQAGDPVNLTRDPGSYFFPSWSPDGQKIVFVQSESEKQSYGPIYIMDADGRQRVQLTEELGRYIYFKWSPDGRRIAFQKYHGGDWDICVMDADGSNLDNLTDHPERDESPMWSPDGTRILFSSNRNGNSDIYAMDVDGSNLVNLTDHPGIDGLPRWSPDGTRIAFSSNRNDIYDIYVMDADRSNLVSLTDGSAPVITPVWSPDGKYIAYIRAEPDRTESIYIMDADGTHPTKVKGLDFSNWKFDPVWSPDGTHILFLSFSDRFNLHLVRVDGILSGLEEDAIHLIPDQEGIFDQESLRWFSVVSW
;
A
#
# COMPACT_ATOMS: atom_id res chain seq x y z
N MET A 1 -61.05 10.79 -37.31
CA MET A 1 -61.77 10.57 -36.04
C MET A 1 -61.04 11.39 -34.99
N TYR A 2 -61.60 12.54 -34.57
CA TYR A 2 -62.38 12.72 -33.32
C TYR A 2 -61.55 12.37 -32.07
N ARG A 3 -61.39 13.17 -31.01
CA ARG A 3 -61.87 14.48 -30.47
C ARG A 3 -60.92 14.79 -29.28
N SER A 4 -60.36 16.00 -29.08
CA SER A 4 -60.92 17.25 -28.52
C SER A 4 -61.34 17.25 -27.03
N CYS A 5 -60.82 18.27 -26.32
CA CYS A 5 -61.26 19.00 -25.10
C CYS A 5 -60.17 18.93 -23.99
N MET A 6 -59.39 19.97 -23.64
CA MET A 6 -59.54 21.43 -23.54
C MET A 6 -60.44 21.92 -22.36
N VAL A 7 -59.84 22.83 -21.58
CA VAL A 7 -60.43 24.00 -20.85
C VAL A 7 -60.34 24.01 -19.30
N LEU A 8 -59.43 24.88 -18.83
CA LEU A 8 -59.48 25.95 -17.82
C LEU A 8 -60.33 25.85 -16.52
N GLY A 9 -59.72 26.35 -15.44
CA GLY A 9 -60.20 27.50 -14.65
C GLY A 9 -58.97 28.26 -14.12
N ILE A 10 -58.55 29.41 -14.69
CA ILE A 10 -58.99 30.81 -14.41
C ILE A 10 -59.38 31.08 -12.94
N LEU A 11 -58.55 31.87 -12.27
CA LEU A 11 -59.02 33.09 -11.60
C LEU A 11 -57.98 34.20 -11.80
N LEU A 12 -58.26 35.02 -12.80
CA LEU A 12 -57.73 36.36 -13.01
C LEU A 12 -58.62 37.32 -12.22
N ALA A 13 -58.02 38.22 -11.44
CA ALA A 13 -58.56 39.55 -11.22
C ALA A 13 -57.41 40.54 -11.34
N ALA A 14 -57.43 41.31 -12.43
CA ALA A 14 -56.51 42.38 -12.73
C ALA A 14 -57.08 43.73 -12.27
N TRP A 15 -56.15 44.65 -12.07
CA TRP A 15 -56.23 46.11 -12.28
C TRP A 15 -56.81 47.04 -11.19
N SER A 16 -55.90 47.87 -10.66
CA SER A 16 -55.91 49.30 -11.00
C SER A 16 -54.49 49.74 -11.36
N GLY A 17 -54.31 50.24 -12.58
CA GLY A 17 -53.02 50.67 -13.09
C GLY A 17 -52.65 52.13 -12.79
N CYS A 18 -51.49 52.47 -13.34
CA CYS A 18 -50.87 53.77 -13.61
C CYS A 18 -49.99 54.40 -12.51
N GLY A 19 -48.68 54.47 -12.78
CA GLY A 19 -47.82 55.51 -12.19
C GLY A 19 -46.34 55.18 -11.99
N ASP A 20 -45.61 54.91 -13.07
CA ASP A 20 -44.19 55.22 -13.31
C ASP A 20 -43.00 54.50 -12.63
N SER A 21 -42.06 54.21 -13.54
CA SER A 21 -40.61 54.03 -13.50
C SER A 21 -39.98 52.84 -12.77
N GLU A 22 -39.60 51.87 -13.61
CA GLU A 22 -38.36 51.09 -13.57
C GLU A 22 -37.44 51.38 -12.37
N LYS A 23 -37.51 50.52 -11.35
CA LYS A 23 -36.34 50.21 -10.54
C LYS A 23 -35.68 48.96 -11.12
N ASN A 24 -34.50 49.21 -11.69
CA ASN A 24 -33.46 48.24 -11.98
C ASN A 24 -33.36 47.23 -10.81
N PRO A 25 -33.39 45.89 -11.03
CA PRO A 25 -33.29 44.92 -9.94
C PRO A 25 -31.86 44.77 -9.40
N ALA A 26 -31.05 45.83 -9.44
CA ALA A 26 -29.66 45.84 -9.00
C ALA A 26 -29.48 46.20 -7.51
N ASP A 27 -30.54 46.27 -6.72
CA ASP A 27 -30.47 46.71 -5.32
C ASP A 27 -31.34 45.86 -4.38
N SER A 28 -31.09 44.55 -4.35
CA SER A 28 -31.45 43.72 -3.20
C SER A 28 -30.25 43.72 -2.25
N GLY A 29 -30.33 44.54 -1.19
CA GLY A 29 -29.30 44.72 -0.16
C GLY A 29 -29.06 43.49 0.71
N ALA A 30 -28.55 42.41 0.11
CA ALA A 30 -27.84 41.39 0.85
C ALA A 30 -26.49 42.00 1.26
N VAL A 31 -26.31 42.23 2.57
CA VAL A 31 -25.01 42.60 3.12
C VAL A 31 -24.07 41.43 2.82
N VAL A 32 -23.02 41.70 2.05
CA VAL A 32 -21.95 40.74 1.87
C VAL A 32 -21.13 40.73 3.15
N GLU A 33 -21.15 39.62 3.86
CA GLU A 33 -20.38 39.40 5.08
C GLU A 33 -19.19 38.48 4.75
N PHE A 34 -18.01 38.91 5.19
CA PHE A 34 -16.80 38.09 5.23
C PHE A 34 -16.66 37.59 6.67
N ALA A 35 -16.39 36.29 6.85
CA ALA A 35 -16.26 35.73 8.20
C ALA A 35 -14.96 36.20 8.89
N ASP A 36 -13.91 36.43 8.10
CA ASP A 36 -12.61 36.92 8.55
C ASP A 36 -12.48 38.43 8.33
N ALA A 37 -12.25 39.17 9.41
CA ALA A 37 -12.12 40.63 9.38
C ALA A 37 -10.84 41.10 8.65
N ASN A 38 -9.79 40.29 8.63
CA ASN A 38 -8.57 40.57 7.88
C ASN A 38 -8.83 40.39 6.39
N LEU A 39 -9.58 39.37 5.99
CA LEU A 39 -10.01 39.21 4.60
C LEU A 39 -10.91 40.36 4.14
N GLU A 40 -11.89 40.76 4.95
CA GLU A 40 -12.72 41.95 4.67
C GLU A 40 -11.85 43.21 4.53
N GLY A 41 -10.88 43.36 5.44
CA GLY A 41 -9.93 44.48 5.45
C GLY A 41 -9.14 44.59 4.15
N VAL A 42 -8.64 43.46 3.62
CA VAL A 42 -7.91 43.42 2.34
C VAL A 42 -8.81 43.79 1.17
N VAL A 43 -10.05 43.28 1.13
CA VAL A 43 -11.03 43.64 0.08
C VAL A 43 -11.36 45.13 0.13
N ARG A 44 -11.55 45.67 1.33
CA ARG A 44 -11.81 47.11 1.55
C ARG A 44 -10.64 47.97 1.12
N GLU A 45 -9.42 47.57 1.43
CA GLU A 45 -8.22 48.28 1.01
C GLU A 45 -8.08 48.28 -0.52
N HIS A 46 -8.28 47.13 -1.16
CA HIS A 46 -8.26 47.01 -2.62
C HIS A 46 -9.28 47.92 -3.30
N LEU A 47 -10.46 48.08 -2.69
CA LEU A 47 -11.54 48.95 -3.19
C LEU A 47 -11.41 50.41 -2.72
N GLU A 48 -10.34 50.76 -1.98
CA GLU A 48 -10.13 52.07 -1.35
C GLU A 48 -11.32 52.54 -0.47
N LYS A 49 -11.97 51.59 0.23
CA LYS A 49 -13.24 51.81 0.93
C LYS A 49 -13.18 51.42 2.41
N SER A 50 -12.84 52.38 3.24
CA SER A 50 -12.64 52.20 4.69
C SER A 50 -13.93 52.01 5.52
N ALA A 51 -15.11 52.31 4.98
CA ALA A 51 -16.38 52.18 5.71
C ALA A 51 -17.59 51.99 4.76
N GLY A 52 -18.71 51.56 5.33
CA GLY A 52 -19.97 51.33 4.61
C GLY A 52 -20.07 49.95 3.97
N ALA A 53 -21.27 49.61 3.50
CA ALA A 53 -21.53 48.30 2.90
C ALA A 53 -20.76 48.12 1.58
N LEU A 54 -20.17 46.94 1.39
CA LEU A 54 -19.58 46.52 0.13
C LEU A 54 -20.72 46.08 -0.81
N SER A 55 -20.84 46.74 -1.96
CA SER A 55 -21.87 46.43 -2.94
C SER A 55 -21.41 45.30 -3.86
N ARG A 56 -22.36 44.53 -4.38
CA ARG A 56 -22.07 43.44 -5.34
C ARG A 56 -21.32 43.94 -6.58
N GLY A 57 -21.61 45.14 -7.05
CA GLY A 57 -20.92 45.73 -8.20
C GLY A 57 -19.43 46.01 -7.93
N GLU A 58 -19.10 46.48 -6.73
CA GLU A 58 -17.72 46.70 -6.31
C GLU A 58 -16.97 45.37 -6.19
N LEU A 59 -17.58 44.35 -5.59
CA LEU A 59 -16.98 43.03 -5.43
C LEU A 59 -16.75 42.32 -6.76
N LEU A 60 -17.67 42.47 -7.71
CA LEU A 60 -17.50 41.98 -9.08
C LEU A 60 -16.43 42.74 -9.88
N ALA A 61 -15.98 43.91 -9.43
CA ALA A 61 -14.90 44.65 -10.08
C ALA A 61 -13.51 44.16 -9.65
N VAL A 62 -13.41 43.41 -8.55
CA VAL A 62 -12.14 42.82 -8.08
C VAL A 62 -11.77 41.65 -8.99
N THR A 63 -10.66 41.80 -9.72
CA THR A 63 -10.09 40.73 -10.56
C THR A 63 -8.76 40.20 -10.04
N HIS A 64 -8.08 40.95 -9.16
CA HIS A 64 -6.81 40.55 -8.55
C HIS A 64 -6.84 40.94 -7.08
N LEU A 65 -6.42 40.06 -6.18
CA LEU A 65 -6.39 40.35 -4.75
C LEU A 65 -5.10 39.81 -4.13
N ASN A 66 -4.30 40.71 -3.53
CA ASN A 66 -3.14 40.34 -2.73
C ASN A 66 -3.49 40.43 -1.25
N ALA A 67 -3.44 39.29 -0.58
CA ALA A 67 -3.76 39.08 0.81
C ALA A 67 -2.63 38.34 1.55
N ARG A 68 -1.39 38.47 1.09
CA ARG A 68 -0.23 37.79 1.68
C ARG A 68 0.09 38.32 3.09
N GLY A 69 0.34 37.43 4.06
CA GLY A 69 0.83 37.84 5.37
C GLY A 69 -0.19 38.59 6.22
N ARG A 70 -1.48 38.25 6.09
CA ARG A 70 -2.59 39.01 6.70
C ARG A 70 -3.27 38.31 7.87
N GLU A 71 -2.70 37.20 8.34
CA GLU A 71 -3.27 36.40 9.43
C GLU A 71 -4.73 35.96 9.14
N ILE A 72 -5.02 35.66 7.87
CA ILE A 72 -6.33 35.17 7.44
C ILE A 72 -6.44 33.68 7.75
N ALA A 73 -7.55 33.26 8.32
CA ALA A 73 -7.83 31.84 8.63
C ALA A 73 -9.12 31.33 7.98
N ASP A 74 -10.09 32.20 7.69
CA ASP A 74 -11.39 31.83 7.11
C ASP A 74 -11.63 32.58 5.79
N LEU A 75 -11.85 31.82 4.71
CA LEU A 75 -12.08 32.35 3.37
C LEU A 75 -13.55 32.64 3.06
N SER A 76 -14.48 32.36 3.98
CA SER A 76 -15.92 32.55 3.75
C SER A 76 -16.23 34.00 3.41
N GLY A 77 -16.90 34.21 2.27
CA GLY A 77 -17.18 35.51 1.67
C GLY A 77 -16.36 35.81 0.41
N ILE A 78 -15.24 35.09 0.19
CA ILE A 78 -14.44 35.23 -1.04
C ILE A 78 -15.25 34.85 -2.30
N GLU A 79 -16.28 34.00 -2.17
CA GLU A 79 -17.17 33.58 -3.27
C GLU A 79 -17.87 34.75 -3.97
N GLN A 80 -17.94 35.90 -3.31
CA GLN A 80 -18.58 37.10 -3.83
C GLN A 80 -17.70 37.82 -4.87
N LEU A 81 -16.40 37.51 -4.91
CA LEU A 81 -15.43 38.03 -5.88
C LEU A 81 -15.45 37.18 -7.17
N ALA A 82 -16.62 37.01 -7.79
CA ALA A 82 -16.83 36.04 -8.87
C ALA A 82 -16.01 36.29 -10.16
N ASN A 83 -15.34 37.45 -10.27
CA ASN A 83 -14.47 37.81 -11.39
C ASN A 83 -12.98 37.76 -11.05
N LEU A 84 -12.62 37.19 -9.90
CA LEU A 84 -11.23 37.06 -9.46
C LEU A 84 -10.46 36.12 -10.40
N GLU A 85 -9.34 36.61 -10.91
CA GLU A 85 -8.41 35.94 -11.83
C GLU A 85 -7.08 35.60 -11.14
N LEU A 86 -6.65 36.41 -10.16
CA LEU A 86 -5.43 36.19 -9.38
C LEU A 86 -5.68 36.40 -7.89
N LEU A 87 -5.27 35.44 -7.08
CA LEU A 87 -5.40 35.49 -5.62
C LEU A 87 -4.09 35.07 -4.95
N GLU A 88 -3.47 35.98 -4.20
CA GLU A 88 -2.27 35.72 -3.41
C GLU A 88 -2.63 35.64 -1.92
N LEU A 89 -2.52 34.45 -1.35
CA LEU A 89 -2.87 34.11 0.03
C LEU A 89 -1.68 33.54 0.82
N ALA A 90 -0.45 33.70 0.32
CA ALA A 90 0.72 33.18 1.01
C ALA A 90 0.88 33.73 2.43
N ASP A 91 1.58 33.00 3.30
CA ASP A 91 1.90 33.40 4.67
C ASP A 91 0.65 33.72 5.53
N ASN A 92 -0.34 32.83 5.51
CA ASN A 92 -1.57 32.95 6.30
C ASN A 92 -1.80 31.70 7.18
N GLN A 93 -3.00 31.55 7.74
CA GLN A 93 -3.37 30.45 8.64
C GLN A 93 -4.52 29.62 8.05
N ILE A 94 -4.59 29.53 6.72
CA ILE A 94 -5.71 28.94 6.00
C ILE A 94 -5.57 27.42 6.02
N ARG A 95 -6.61 26.73 6.49
CA ARG A 95 -6.74 25.26 6.41
C ARG A 95 -7.87 24.83 5.47
N ASP A 96 -9.01 25.51 5.56
CA ASP A 96 -10.20 25.21 4.75
C ASP A 96 -10.27 26.14 3.53
N ILE A 97 -10.30 25.53 2.35
CA ILE A 97 -10.40 26.21 1.06
C ILE A 97 -11.73 25.95 0.35
N ALA A 98 -12.76 25.45 1.05
CA ALA A 98 -14.09 25.17 0.49
C ALA A 98 -14.71 26.40 -0.20
N ALA A 99 -14.46 27.59 0.34
CA ALA A 99 -14.93 28.86 -0.21
C ALA A 99 -14.35 29.20 -1.60
N LEU A 100 -13.27 28.53 -2.03
CA LEU A 100 -12.72 28.69 -3.39
C LEU A 100 -13.46 27.84 -4.43
N ALA A 101 -14.34 26.93 -4.01
CA ALA A 101 -15.10 26.08 -4.92
C ALA A 101 -15.95 26.94 -5.88
N GLY A 102 -15.79 26.72 -7.18
CA GLY A 102 -16.58 27.42 -8.20
C GLY A 102 -16.09 28.82 -8.57
N MET A 103 -14.90 29.25 -8.13
CA MET A 103 -14.19 30.45 -8.61
C MET A 103 -13.73 30.29 -10.07
N ALA A 104 -14.68 30.22 -11.00
CA ALA A 104 -14.49 29.78 -12.39
C ALA A 104 -13.58 30.68 -13.24
N ARG A 105 -13.20 31.87 -12.75
CA ARG A 105 -12.29 32.79 -13.44
C ARG A 105 -10.86 32.78 -12.88
N LEU A 106 -10.64 32.08 -11.78
CA LEU A 106 -9.33 32.06 -11.13
C LEU A 106 -8.31 31.35 -12.01
N CYS A 107 -7.25 32.08 -12.36
CA CYS A 107 -6.17 31.66 -13.24
C CYS A 107 -4.86 31.42 -12.45
N THR A 108 -4.64 32.21 -11.40
CA THR A 108 -3.45 32.11 -10.54
C THR A 108 -3.87 32.10 -9.07
N LEU A 109 -3.38 31.12 -8.32
CA LEU A 109 -3.63 30.97 -6.88
C LEU A 109 -2.33 30.67 -6.15
N ASP A 110 -1.94 31.55 -5.24
CA ASP A 110 -0.81 31.34 -4.33
C ASP A 110 -1.34 31.06 -2.91
N LEU A 111 -1.11 29.85 -2.42
CA LEU A 111 -1.46 29.37 -1.08
C LEU A 111 -0.21 29.00 -0.27
N ALA A 112 0.99 29.44 -0.66
CA ALA A 112 2.22 29.03 0.00
C ALA A 112 2.24 29.38 1.51
N ASN A 113 2.90 28.58 2.34
CA ASN A 113 3.01 28.81 3.79
C ASN A 113 1.63 28.95 4.48
N ASN A 114 0.80 27.92 4.35
CA ASN A 114 -0.51 27.80 5.00
C ASN A 114 -0.64 26.40 5.64
N GLN A 115 -1.87 25.96 5.95
CA GLN A 115 -2.17 24.68 6.59
C GLN A 115 -3.17 23.85 5.77
N VAL A 116 -3.16 24.00 4.44
CA VAL A 116 -4.10 23.32 3.55
C VAL A 116 -3.78 21.82 3.49
N GLU A 117 -4.79 20.99 3.77
CA GLU A 117 -4.65 19.52 3.75
C GLU A 117 -5.35 18.88 2.53
N SER A 118 -6.49 19.44 2.09
CA SER A 118 -7.31 18.85 1.04
C SER A 118 -7.47 19.78 -0.17
N LEU A 119 -7.18 19.25 -1.36
CA LEU A 119 -7.29 19.95 -2.63
C LEU A 119 -8.65 19.75 -3.34
N ARG A 120 -9.57 18.97 -2.77
CA ARG A 120 -10.86 18.65 -3.40
C ARG A 120 -11.67 19.89 -3.85
N PRO A 121 -11.73 21.00 -3.08
CA PRO A 121 -12.47 22.19 -3.53
C PRO A 121 -11.95 22.82 -4.82
N LEU A 122 -10.70 22.53 -5.21
CA LEU A 122 -10.08 23.08 -6.40
C LEU A 122 -10.41 22.28 -7.67
N SER A 123 -10.91 21.04 -7.57
CA SER A 123 -10.97 20.09 -8.70
C SER A 123 -11.73 20.59 -9.95
N GLU A 124 -12.66 21.53 -9.78
CA GLU A 124 -13.50 22.09 -10.84
C GLU A 124 -13.03 23.46 -11.35
N LEU A 125 -11.89 23.97 -10.89
CA LEU A 125 -11.34 25.26 -11.31
C LEU A 125 -10.66 25.17 -12.68
N SER A 126 -11.47 24.97 -13.71
CA SER A 126 -11.04 24.69 -15.10
C SER A 126 -10.20 25.77 -15.77
N GLN A 127 -10.06 26.98 -15.19
CA GLN A 127 -9.21 28.05 -15.72
C GLN A 127 -7.88 28.21 -14.95
N LEU A 128 -7.67 27.47 -13.86
CA LEU A 128 -6.48 27.61 -13.02
C LEU A 128 -5.25 27.09 -13.77
N ARG A 129 -4.24 27.94 -13.93
CA ARG A 129 -3.00 27.68 -14.67
C ARG A 129 -1.78 27.60 -13.77
N ASP A 130 -1.71 28.48 -12.78
CA ASP A 130 -0.58 28.58 -11.86
C ASP A 130 -1.10 28.40 -10.43
N LEU A 131 -0.56 27.39 -9.73
CA LEU A 131 -0.93 27.05 -8.38
C LEU A 131 0.31 26.89 -7.49
N ASP A 132 0.47 27.73 -6.48
CA ASP A 132 1.51 27.56 -5.46
C ASP A 132 0.89 26.97 -4.19
N LEU A 133 1.36 25.79 -3.81
CA LEU A 133 0.96 25.08 -2.59
C LEU A 133 2.16 24.85 -1.66
N GLY A 134 3.29 25.53 -1.87
CA GLY A 134 4.50 25.32 -1.08
C GLY A 134 4.26 25.42 0.43
N ASN A 135 4.90 24.59 1.24
CA ASN A 135 4.83 24.58 2.71
C ASN A 135 3.37 24.56 3.23
N ASN A 136 2.65 23.50 2.87
CA ASN A 136 1.30 23.21 3.36
C ASN A 136 1.27 21.79 3.97
N ALA A 137 0.08 21.24 4.21
CA ALA A 137 -0.12 19.92 4.78
C ALA A 137 -0.79 18.95 3.77
N VAL A 138 -0.60 19.19 2.46
CA VAL A 138 -1.21 18.39 1.40
C VAL A 138 -0.60 16.99 1.39
N ARG A 139 -1.47 15.98 1.32
CA ARG A 139 -1.06 14.56 1.17
C ARG A 139 -1.43 14.01 -0.19
N ASP A 140 -2.66 14.23 -0.64
CA ASP A 140 -3.21 13.68 -1.90
C ASP A 140 -3.31 14.76 -3.00
N ILE A 141 -2.58 14.57 -4.11
CA ILE A 141 -2.61 15.45 -5.29
C ILE A 141 -3.56 14.99 -6.39
N GLY A 142 -4.32 13.90 -6.18
CA GLY A 142 -5.34 13.38 -7.11
C GLY A 142 -6.31 14.45 -7.64
N PRO A 143 -6.79 15.40 -6.82
CA PRO A 143 -7.67 16.47 -7.29
C PRO A 143 -7.07 17.38 -8.38
N LEU A 144 -5.73 17.47 -8.49
CA LEU A 144 -5.07 18.26 -9.54
C LEU A 144 -5.37 17.73 -10.96
N PHE A 145 -5.75 16.46 -11.11
CA PHE A 145 -6.11 15.90 -12.41
C PHE A 145 -7.41 16.45 -12.99
N GLY A 146 -8.27 17.06 -12.15
CA GLY A 146 -9.47 17.78 -12.58
C GLY A 146 -9.18 19.15 -13.19
N LEU A 147 -7.98 19.72 -12.94
CA LEU A 147 -7.58 21.04 -13.40
C LEU A 147 -7.10 21.00 -14.86
N GLY A 148 -8.04 20.98 -15.80
CA GLY A 148 -7.75 20.83 -17.23
C GLY A 148 -6.89 21.92 -17.88
N ALA A 149 -6.70 23.06 -17.23
CA ALA A 149 -5.86 24.17 -17.72
C ALA A 149 -4.54 24.35 -16.93
N LEU A 150 -4.24 23.49 -15.96
CA LEU A 150 -3.07 23.63 -15.10
C LEU A 150 -1.78 23.56 -15.93
N GLN A 151 -0.87 24.51 -15.70
CA GLN A 151 0.41 24.63 -16.39
C GLN A 151 1.58 24.53 -15.43
N ARG A 152 1.45 25.08 -14.22
CA ARG A 152 2.49 25.06 -13.19
C ARG A 152 1.91 24.76 -11.82
N VAL A 153 2.61 23.92 -11.06
CA VAL A 153 2.34 23.71 -9.64
C VAL A 153 3.63 23.66 -8.80
N GLU A 154 3.65 24.36 -7.67
CA GLU A 154 4.70 24.27 -6.65
C GLU A 154 4.15 23.48 -5.45
N LEU A 155 4.86 22.43 -5.04
CA LEU A 155 4.43 21.46 -4.03
C LEU A 155 5.46 21.27 -2.90
N SER A 156 6.60 21.97 -2.94
CA SER A 156 7.69 21.82 -1.96
C SER A 156 7.20 21.97 -0.53
N GLY A 157 7.78 21.22 0.41
CA GLY A 157 7.40 21.29 1.82
C GLY A 157 6.00 20.76 2.16
N ASN A 158 5.40 19.90 1.30
CA ASN A 158 4.17 19.18 1.61
C ASN A 158 4.45 17.70 1.94
N PRO A 159 3.73 17.11 2.92
CA PRO A 159 3.83 15.69 3.27
C PRO A 159 3.03 14.79 2.31
N LEU A 160 3.36 14.82 1.02
CA LEU A 160 2.66 14.05 -0.02
C LEU A 160 2.65 12.54 0.30
N ASP A 161 1.52 11.87 0.04
CA ASP A 161 1.39 10.42 0.17
C ASP A 161 2.08 9.67 -0.98
N GLU A 162 2.24 8.36 -0.82
CA GLU A 162 3.03 7.52 -1.72
C GLU A 162 2.47 7.49 -3.14
N ASN A 163 1.15 7.41 -3.30
CA ASN A 163 0.51 7.51 -4.61
C ASN A 163 0.79 8.87 -5.27
N SER A 164 0.74 9.95 -4.48
CA SER A 164 1.05 11.30 -4.95
C SER A 164 2.50 11.42 -5.42
N LEU A 165 3.45 10.96 -4.62
CA LEU A 165 4.88 10.99 -4.91
C LEU A 165 5.28 10.12 -6.11
N ASN A 166 4.77 8.90 -6.17
CA ASN A 166 5.30 7.86 -7.06
C ASN A 166 4.53 7.72 -8.36
N THR A 167 3.25 8.10 -8.40
CA THR A 167 2.41 7.91 -9.60
C THR A 167 1.89 9.23 -10.12
N LEU A 168 1.31 10.05 -9.24
CA LEU A 168 0.57 11.22 -9.67
C LEU A 168 1.49 12.37 -10.12
N LEU A 169 2.64 12.58 -9.47
CA LEU A 169 3.61 13.60 -9.91
C LEU A 169 4.09 13.34 -11.34
N GLU A 170 4.40 12.09 -11.68
CA GLU A 170 4.83 11.72 -13.03
C GLU A 170 3.68 11.84 -14.04
N ALA A 171 2.49 11.34 -13.71
CA ALA A 171 1.33 11.46 -14.57
C ALA A 171 0.90 12.93 -14.83
N LEU A 172 1.16 13.85 -13.90
CA LEU A 172 1.00 15.29 -14.13
C LEU A 172 2.11 15.85 -15.05
N ARG A 173 3.37 15.44 -14.89
CA ARG A 173 4.47 15.82 -15.80
C ARG A 173 4.23 15.32 -17.23
N GLU A 174 3.70 14.12 -17.40
CA GLU A 174 3.34 13.55 -18.71
C GLU A 174 2.23 14.36 -19.41
N LYS A 175 1.35 15.00 -18.63
CA LYS A 175 0.37 15.97 -19.15
C LYS A 175 0.98 17.31 -19.54
N GLY A 176 2.29 17.50 -19.35
CA GLY A 176 3.02 18.73 -19.68
C GLY A 176 2.94 19.81 -18.61
N ILE A 177 2.60 19.44 -17.37
CA ILE A 177 2.53 20.37 -16.24
C ILE A 177 3.95 20.56 -15.67
N GLU A 178 4.37 21.81 -15.51
CA GLU A 178 5.61 22.18 -14.82
C GLU A 178 5.42 21.97 -13.30
N ILE A 179 6.25 21.13 -12.70
CA ILE A 179 6.15 20.82 -11.27
C ILE A 179 7.45 21.18 -10.57
N ALA A 180 7.36 22.07 -9.59
CA ALA A 180 8.40 22.30 -8.60
C ALA A 180 8.05 21.53 -7.32
N PHE A 181 9.02 20.77 -6.82
CA PHE A 181 8.89 19.96 -5.61
C PHE A 181 10.28 19.67 -5.04
N HIS A 182 10.55 20.22 -3.85
CA HIS A 182 11.74 19.99 -3.06
C HIS A 182 11.34 19.41 -1.70
N HIS A 183 11.90 18.24 -1.40
CA HIS A 183 11.81 17.61 -0.10
C HIS A 183 12.98 18.11 0.76
N GLU A 184 12.72 18.85 1.83
CA GLU A 184 13.78 19.25 2.76
C GLU A 184 14.30 18.01 3.50
N LEU A 185 15.58 17.70 3.29
CA LEU A 185 16.34 16.74 4.09
C LEU A 185 17.23 17.56 5.04
N ASP A 186 17.01 17.41 6.35
CA ASP A 186 17.77 18.06 7.42
C ASP A 186 19.23 17.56 7.40
N ASP A 187 20.19 18.47 7.24
CA ASP A 187 21.60 18.20 6.93
C ASP A 187 22.51 18.29 8.17
N GLY A 188 23.28 17.22 8.43
CA GLY A 188 24.15 17.17 9.62
C GLY A 188 25.23 16.08 9.58
N SER A 189 26.10 16.16 8.57
CA SER A 189 27.28 15.33 8.27
C SER A 189 27.99 14.58 9.42
N VAL A 190 28.33 13.30 9.19
CA VAL A 190 29.72 12.75 9.27
C VAL A 190 29.86 11.61 8.23
N ASP A 191 30.93 11.67 7.44
CA ASP A 191 31.44 10.66 6.50
C ASP A 191 31.39 9.21 7.02
N ASP A 192 30.72 8.33 6.28
CA ASP A 192 31.28 7.07 5.77
C ASP A 192 30.35 6.53 4.67
N HIS A 193 30.95 6.00 3.59
CA HIS A 193 30.27 5.53 2.39
C HIS A 193 29.08 4.57 2.66
N GLU A 194 27.86 5.05 2.42
CA GLU A 194 26.76 4.36 1.71
C GLU A 194 25.52 5.27 1.65
N PRO A 195 24.66 5.12 0.63
CA PRO A 195 23.65 6.12 0.34
C PRO A 195 22.43 5.93 1.26
N ASP A 196 22.08 7.01 1.96
CA ASP A 196 20.80 7.16 2.67
C ASP A 196 19.73 7.49 1.61
N ASP A 197 19.45 6.54 0.72
CA ASP A 197 19.33 6.96 -0.68
C ASP A 197 17.96 7.47 -1.14
N GLY A 198 16.90 7.37 -0.31
CA GLY A 198 15.56 7.83 -0.70
C GLY A 198 15.14 7.33 -2.09
N SER A 199 15.70 6.20 -2.56
CA SER A 199 15.51 5.77 -3.94
C SER A 199 14.25 4.93 -4.08
N ILE A 200 13.55 5.19 -5.17
CA ILE A 200 12.25 4.60 -5.49
C ILE A 200 12.54 3.24 -6.15
N TYR A 201 12.39 2.18 -5.35
CA TYR A 201 12.36 0.81 -5.83
C TYR A 201 10.92 0.33 -5.87
N ASP A 202 10.51 -0.30 -6.97
CA ASP A 202 9.20 -0.95 -7.11
C ASP A 202 9.00 -2.00 -6.01
N PHE A 203 10.06 -2.74 -5.67
CA PHE A 203 10.03 -3.79 -4.65
C PHE A 203 11.28 -3.80 -3.79
N LYS A 204 11.14 -4.22 -2.52
CA LYS A 204 12.27 -4.49 -1.63
C LYS A 204 12.22 -5.93 -1.14
N ILE A 205 13.37 -6.60 -1.18
CA ILE A 205 13.53 -7.96 -0.66
C ILE A 205 14.44 -7.88 0.55
N ALA A 206 14.04 -8.52 1.65
CA ALA A 206 14.92 -8.82 2.76
C ALA A 206 15.26 -10.31 2.70
N TYR A 207 16.55 -10.64 2.73
CA TYR A 207 16.99 -12.02 2.65
C TYR A 207 18.20 -12.25 3.54
N VAL A 208 18.41 -13.50 3.92
CA VAL A 208 19.58 -13.91 4.70
C VAL A 208 20.66 -14.46 3.75
N ALA A 209 21.90 -14.05 4.00
CA ALA A 209 23.06 -14.60 3.32
C ALA A 209 24.28 -14.65 4.24
N ARG A 210 25.29 -15.45 3.89
CA ARG A 210 26.52 -15.54 4.66
C ARG A 210 27.25 -14.21 4.69
N SER A 211 27.78 -13.84 5.85
CA SER A 211 28.66 -12.68 5.98
C SER A 211 29.93 -12.87 5.16
N PRO A 212 30.41 -11.85 4.42
CA PRO A 212 31.64 -11.96 3.65
C PRO A 212 32.83 -12.27 4.56
N GLY A 213 33.55 -13.34 4.26
CA GLY A 213 34.73 -13.76 5.02
C GLY A 213 34.46 -14.48 6.34
N ALA A 214 33.20 -14.74 6.70
CA ALA A 214 32.86 -15.61 7.83
C ALA A 214 32.48 -17.01 7.34
N GLU A 215 32.83 -18.06 8.10
CA GLU A 215 32.52 -19.44 7.69
C GLU A 215 31.04 -19.82 7.91
N GLN A 216 30.40 -19.31 8.98
CA GLN A 216 29.06 -19.77 9.41
C GLN A 216 28.14 -18.66 9.94
N LYS A 217 28.50 -17.40 9.75
CA LYS A 217 27.69 -16.25 10.19
C LYS A 217 26.71 -15.83 9.09
N ASN A 218 25.46 -15.58 9.46
CA ASN A 218 24.41 -15.11 8.57
C ASN A 218 24.04 -13.67 8.88
N ASP A 219 23.92 -12.82 7.86
CA ASP A 219 23.45 -11.44 7.95
C ASP A 219 22.15 -11.24 7.15
N ILE A 220 21.38 -10.22 7.51
CA ILE A 220 20.21 -9.77 6.74
C ILE A 220 20.67 -8.74 5.72
N TYR A 221 20.27 -8.94 4.48
CA TYR A 221 20.49 -8.05 3.36
C TYR A 221 19.18 -7.51 2.83
N ARG A 222 19.24 -6.29 2.31
CA ARG A 222 18.18 -5.68 1.52
C ARG A 222 18.59 -5.61 0.06
N LEU A 223 17.68 -5.95 -0.84
CA LEU A 223 17.82 -5.75 -2.28
C LEU A 223 16.66 -4.92 -2.80
N GLY A 224 16.96 -3.80 -3.44
CA GLY A 224 15.97 -3.01 -4.18
C GLY A 224 15.81 -3.51 -5.60
N ILE A 225 14.58 -3.48 -6.12
CA ILE A 225 14.26 -3.78 -7.51
C ILE A 225 13.51 -2.60 -8.11
N THR A 226 13.95 -2.11 -9.27
CA THR A 226 13.22 -1.12 -10.08
C THR A 226 12.93 -1.73 -11.45
N GLY A 227 11.65 -1.90 -11.76
CA GLY A 227 11.14 -2.68 -12.89
C GLY A 227 11.77 -4.06 -12.95
N THR A 228 12.70 -4.18 -13.88
CA THR A 228 13.41 -5.40 -14.23
C THR A 228 14.87 -5.42 -13.77
N GLN A 229 15.31 -4.46 -12.93
CA GLN A 229 16.70 -4.35 -12.53
C GLN A 229 16.86 -4.45 -11.01
N ALA A 230 17.78 -5.31 -10.58
CA ALA A 230 18.24 -5.37 -9.20
C ALA A 230 19.28 -4.27 -8.94
N GLY A 231 19.14 -3.56 -7.82
CA GLY A 231 20.20 -2.70 -7.29
C GLY A 231 21.30 -3.50 -6.58
N ASP A 232 22.21 -2.80 -5.92
CA ASP A 232 23.25 -3.45 -5.10
C ASP A 232 22.66 -3.93 -3.75
N PRO A 233 22.98 -5.16 -3.29
CA PRO A 233 22.58 -5.61 -1.98
C PRO A 233 23.22 -4.81 -0.84
N VAL A 234 22.40 -4.40 0.14
CA VAL A 234 22.84 -3.67 1.33
C VAL A 234 22.79 -4.58 2.55
N ASN A 235 23.93 -4.81 3.21
CA ASN A 235 23.99 -5.56 4.47
C ASN A 235 23.49 -4.71 5.64
N LEU A 236 22.38 -5.12 6.26
CA LEU A 236 21.71 -4.41 7.36
C LEU A 236 22.25 -4.78 8.76
N THR A 237 23.00 -5.88 8.90
CA THR A 237 23.37 -6.44 10.21
C THR A 237 24.86 -6.80 10.29
N ARG A 238 25.74 -5.81 10.40
CA ARG A 238 27.21 -6.03 10.34
C ARG A 238 27.87 -6.44 11.67
N ASP A 239 27.11 -6.52 12.75
CA ASP A 239 27.63 -6.85 14.08
C ASP A 239 27.83 -8.37 14.28
N PRO A 240 28.41 -8.84 15.40
CA PRO A 240 28.81 -10.24 15.58
C PRO A 240 27.69 -11.30 15.63
N GLY A 241 26.41 -10.95 15.72
CA GLY A 241 25.30 -11.93 15.80
C GLY A 241 25.03 -12.68 14.49
N SER A 242 24.27 -13.78 14.54
CA SER A 242 23.77 -14.49 13.35
C SER A 242 22.25 -14.32 13.24
N TYR A 243 21.74 -14.06 12.03
CA TYR A 243 20.39 -13.55 11.81
C TYR A 243 19.52 -14.49 10.96
N PHE A 244 18.23 -14.59 11.30
CA PHE A 244 17.33 -15.56 10.69
C PHE A 244 15.91 -15.02 10.51
N PHE A 245 15.21 -15.57 9.50
CA PHE A 245 13.77 -15.35 9.24
C PHE A 245 13.31 -13.87 9.18
N PRO A 246 13.96 -12.99 8.38
CA PRO A 246 13.47 -11.63 8.24
C PRO A 246 12.06 -11.63 7.64
N SER A 247 11.19 -10.75 8.14
CA SER A 247 9.87 -10.50 7.59
C SER A 247 9.53 -9.01 7.61
N TRP A 248 9.17 -8.47 6.46
CA TRP A 248 8.77 -7.07 6.29
C TRP A 248 7.39 -6.80 6.89
N SER A 249 7.24 -5.63 7.53
CA SER A 249 5.93 -5.05 7.82
C SER A 249 5.18 -4.71 6.53
N PRO A 250 3.83 -4.67 6.54
CA PRO A 250 3.05 -4.43 5.32
C PRO A 250 3.31 -3.09 4.65
N ASP A 251 3.74 -2.09 5.42
CA ASP A 251 4.11 -0.75 4.96
C ASP A 251 5.58 -0.64 4.50
N GLY A 252 6.33 -1.74 4.54
CA GLY A 252 7.74 -1.78 4.15
C GLY A 252 8.70 -0.98 5.05
N GLN A 253 8.25 -0.49 6.21
CA GLN A 253 9.05 0.37 7.09
C GLN A 253 9.89 -0.40 8.11
N LYS A 254 9.49 -1.62 8.46
CA LYS A 254 10.12 -2.42 9.52
C LYS A 254 10.42 -3.83 9.05
N ILE A 255 11.42 -4.46 9.67
CA ILE A 255 11.75 -5.87 9.49
C ILE A 255 11.78 -6.53 10.87
N VAL A 256 10.99 -7.60 11.07
CA VAL A 256 11.10 -8.50 12.22
C VAL A 256 12.00 -9.68 11.88
N PHE A 257 12.80 -10.17 12.82
CA PHE A 257 13.74 -11.27 12.61
C PHE A 257 14.18 -11.91 13.94
N VAL A 258 14.92 -13.02 13.87
CA VAL A 258 15.59 -13.64 15.02
C VAL A 258 17.08 -13.33 14.98
N GLN A 259 17.65 -12.93 16.12
CA GLN A 259 19.09 -12.84 16.31
C GLN A 259 19.55 -13.97 17.24
N SER A 260 20.61 -14.68 16.87
CA SER A 260 21.21 -15.75 17.66
C SER A 260 22.68 -15.45 17.93
N GLU A 261 23.14 -15.78 19.14
CA GLU A 261 24.57 -15.82 19.44
C GLU A 261 25.26 -17.06 18.84
N SER A 262 24.48 -18.06 18.43
CA SER A 262 24.96 -19.25 17.74
C SER A 262 24.94 -19.05 16.23
N GLU A 263 26.09 -19.24 15.60
CA GLU A 263 26.24 -19.22 14.14
C GLU A 263 25.42 -20.34 13.46
N LYS A 264 25.18 -21.47 14.15
CA LYS A 264 24.56 -22.67 13.56
C LYS A 264 23.08 -22.85 13.85
N GLN A 265 22.53 -22.17 14.85
CA GLN A 265 21.19 -22.46 15.36
C GLN A 265 20.39 -21.18 15.52
N SER A 266 19.18 -21.17 14.98
CA SER A 266 18.19 -20.10 15.16
C SER A 266 17.51 -20.20 16.54
N TYR A 267 18.31 -20.03 17.59
CA TYR A 267 17.85 -20.02 18.97
C TYR A 267 18.27 -18.70 19.62
N GLY A 268 17.31 -17.79 19.77
CA GLY A 268 17.56 -16.45 20.27
C GLY A 268 16.29 -15.61 20.34
N PRO A 269 16.37 -14.32 20.71
CA PRO A 269 15.20 -13.47 20.80
C PRO A 269 14.73 -12.95 19.44
N ILE A 270 13.46 -12.56 19.39
CA ILE A 270 12.87 -11.80 18.28
C ILE A 270 13.27 -10.33 18.41
N TYR A 271 13.69 -9.74 17.30
CA TYR A 271 14.00 -8.33 17.14
C TYR A 271 13.18 -7.71 16.01
N ILE A 272 13.05 -6.39 16.08
CA ILE A 272 12.55 -5.53 15.01
C ILE A 272 13.57 -4.44 14.71
N MET A 273 13.67 -4.01 13.46
CA MET A 273 14.49 -2.86 13.05
C MET A 273 13.80 -2.08 11.94
N ASP A 274 14.29 -0.87 11.68
CA ASP A 274 13.88 -0.06 10.53
C ASP A 274 14.34 -0.69 9.21
N ALA A 275 13.66 -0.35 8.11
CA ALA A 275 13.95 -0.81 6.75
C ALA A 275 15.39 -0.54 6.27
N ASP A 276 16.11 0.35 6.94
CA ASP A 276 17.51 0.73 6.69
C ASP A 276 18.49 0.02 7.64
N GLY A 277 18.00 -0.84 8.55
CA GLY A 277 18.78 -1.56 9.56
C GLY A 277 19.02 -0.78 10.86
N ARG A 278 18.53 0.46 10.99
CA ARG A 278 18.65 1.27 12.20
C ARG A 278 17.57 0.92 13.23
N GLN A 279 17.65 1.55 14.40
CA GLN A 279 16.68 1.45 15.50
C GLN A 279 16.27 0.01 15.85
N ARG A 280 17.26 -0.88 15.96
CA ARG A 280 17.00 -2.26 16.35
C ARG A 280 16.52 -2.35 17.80
N VAL A 281 15.38 -2.97 18.01
CA VAL A 281 14.74 -3.18 19.32
C VAL A 281 14.47 -4.67 19.52
N GLN A 282 14.78 -5.18 20.72
CA GLN A 282 14.45 -6.54 21.13
C GLN A 282 12.99 -6.62 21.55
N LEU A 283 12.22 -7.56 21.00
CA LEU A 283 10.79 -7.72 21.30
C LEU A 283 10.51 -8.80 22.35
N THR A 284 11.44 -9.74 22.55
CA THR A 284 11.25 -10.86 23.50
C THR A 284 12.47 -11.03 24.39
N GLU A 285 12.25 -11.31 25.68
CA GLU A 285 13.32 -11.63 26.64
C GLU A 285 13.71 -13.11 26.60
N GLU A 286 12.76 -13.99 26.27
CA GLU A 286 12.97 -15.43 26.25
C GLU A 286 13.68 -15.87 24.97
N LEU A 287 14.80 -16.59 25.13
CA LEU A 287 15.45 -17.27 24.02
C LEU A 287 14.58 -18.44 23.57
N GLY A 288 14.28 -18.47 22.28
CA GLY A 288 13.43 -19.48 21.71
C GLY A 288 13.80 -19.78 20.27
N ARG A 289 13.16 -20.80 19.72
CA ARG A 289 13.18 -21.05 18.28
C ARG A 289 11.87 -20.55 17.71
N TYR A 290 11.97 -19.45 16.97
CA TYR A 290 10.85 -18.75 16.37
C TYR A 290 10.97 -18.77 14.85
N ILE A 291 9.89 -19.10 14.15
CA ILE A 291 9.89 -19.19 12.68
C ILE A 291 8.56 -18.68 12.09
N TYR A 292 8.54 -18.44 10.78
CA TYR A 292 7.34 -18.06 10.02
C TYR A 292 6.59 -16.84 10.56
N PHE A 293 7.29 -15.72 10.76
CA PHE A 293 6.66 -14.45 11.12
C PHE A 293 5.70 -13.98 10.02
N LYS A 294 4.50 -13.54 10.43
CA LYS A 294 3.47 -12.94 9.59
C LYS A 294 2.86 -11.74 10.29
N TRP A 295 3.01 -10.58 9.67
CA TRP A 295 2.37 -9.35 10.10
C TRP A 295 0.86 -9.39 9.86
N SER A 296 0.10 -8.77 10.76
CA SER A 296 -1.31 -8.46 10.50
C SER A 296 -1.40 -7.45 9.36
N PRO A 297 -2.52 -7.43 8.60
CA PRO A 297 -2.66 -6.55 7.43
C PRO A 297 -2.48 -5.06 7.76
N ASP A 298 -2.82 -4.65 8.98
CA ASP A 298 -2.66 -3.28 9.48
C ASP A 298 -1.26 -2.98 10.08
N GLY A 299 -0.36 -3.96 10.08
CA GLY A 299 1.01 -3.84 10.60
C GLY A 299 1.10 -3.74 12.13
N ARG A 300 0.01 -3.95 12.88
CA ARG A 300 0.00 -3.73 14.34
C ARG A 300 0.44 -4.94 15.15
N ARG A 301 0.31 -6.15 14.60
CA ARG A 301 0.58 -7.42 15.28
C ARG A 301 1.40 -8.36 14.42
N ILE A 302 2.05 -9.32 15.07
CA ILE A 302 2.88 -10.33 14.43
C ILE A 302 2.46 -11.71 14.96
N ALA A 303 2.03 -12.58 14.05
CA ALA A 303 1.82 -14.00 14.32
C ALA A 303 3.09 -14.78 13.95
N PHE A 304 3.43 -15.80 14.72
CA PHE A 304 4.62 -16.63 14.48
C PHE A 304 4.50 -18.00 15.15
N GLN A 305 5.38 -18.92 14.75
CA GLN A 305 5.49 -20.22 15.40
C GLN A 305 6.58 -20.19 16.47
N LYS A 306 6.29 -20.76 17.64
CA LYS A 306 7.25 -20.95 18.74
C LYS A 306 7.41 -22.45 19.04
N TYR A 307 8.65 -22.90 19.16
CA TYR A 307 8.94 -24.29 19.53
C TYR A 307 8.89 -24.49 21.05
N HIS A 308 8.08 -25.45 21.51
CA HIS A 308 7.86 -25.74 22.93
C HIS A 308 8.45 -27.07 23.41
N GLY A 309 9.61 -27.45 22.87
CA GLY A 309 10.36 -28.62 23.38
C GLY A 309 9.81 -29.98 22.94
N GLY A 310 8.95 -30.00 21.92
CA GLY A 310 8.46 -31.21 21.24
C GLY A 310 7.48 -30.91 20.10
N ASP A 311 6.86 -29.74 20.16
CA ASP A 311 5.77 -29.22 19.33
C ASP A 311 6.01 -27.76 18.94
N TRP A 312 5.15 -27.27 18.04
CA TRP A 312 5.11 -25.91 17.56
C TRP A 312 3.74 -25.33 17.87
N ASP A 313 3.72 -24.16 18.49
CA ASP A 313 2.49 -23.42 18.75
C ASP A 313 2.47 -22.11 17.96
N ILE A 314 1.26 -21.60 17.74
CA ILE A 314 1.01 -20.28 17.15
C ILE A 314 0.92 -19.25 18.27
N CYS A 315 1.84 -18.29 18.26
CA CYS A 315 1.81 -17.12 19.13
C CYS A 315 1.47 -15.85 18.34
N VAL A 316 0.92 -14.86 19.05
CA VAL A 316 0.72 -13.50 18.53
C VAL A 316 1.27 -12.50 19.54
N MET A 317 1.85 -11.41 19.05
CA MET A 317 2.24 -10.26 19.86
C MET A 317 1.97 -8.95 19.11
N ASP A 318 1.91 -7.84 19.83
CA ASP A 318 1.94 -6.52 19.22
C ASP A 318 3.32 -6.23 18.59
N ALA A 319 3.35 -5.37 17.57
CA ALA A 319 4.58 -5.04 16.85
C ALA A 319 5.66 -4.38 17.73
N ASP A 320 5.29 -3.85 18.90
CA ASP A 320 6.20 -3.32 19.91
C ASP A 320 6.70 -4.38 20.92
N GLY A 321 6.29 -5.64 20.75
CA GLY A 321 6.66 -6.78 21.59
C GLY A 321 5.77 -6.98 22.82
N SER A 322 4.81 -6.07 23.06
CA SER A 322 3.84 -6.24 24.13
C SER A 322 2.75 -7.27 23.78
N ASN A 323 1.97 -7.66 24.79
CA ASN A 323 0.82 -8.57 24.63
C ASN A 323 1.15 -9.87 23.89
N LEU A 324 2.31 -10.47 24.22
CA LEU A 324 2.67 -11.79 23.73
C LEU A 324 1.76 -12.86 24.33
N ASP A 325 0.93 -13.45 23.48
CA ASP A 325 -0.03 -14.49 23.82
C ASP A 325 0.26 -15.78 23.02
N ASN A 326 0.24 -16.93 23.70
CA ASN A 326 0.27 -18.23 23.05
C ASN A 326 -1.16 -18.65 22.71
N LEU A 327 -1.52 -18.65 21.43
CA LEU A 327 -2.91 -18.88 21.00
C LEU A 327 -3.25 -20.37 20.92
N THR A 328 -2.26 -21.23 20.75
CA THR A 328 -2.42 -22.68 20.76
C THR A 328 -1.56 -23.29 21.87
N ASP A 329 -2.08 -24.32 22.53
CA ASP A 329 -1.36 -25.08 23.56
C ASP A 329 -1.85 -26.53 23.45
N HIS A 330 -1.36 -27.22 22.43
CA HIS A 330 -1.71 -28.61 22.14
C HIS A 330 -0.42 -29.41 21.92
N PRO A 331 -0.31 -30.66 22.42
CA PRO A 331 0.90 -31.48 22.28
C PRO A 331 1.29 -31.87 20.85
N GLU A 332 0.52 -31.42 19.85
CA GLU A 332 0.72 -31.71 18.44
C GLU A 332 1.07 -30.40 17.74
N ARG A 333 1.59 -30.46 16.52
CA ARG A 333 2.15 -29.30 15.85
C ARG A 333 1.07 -28.44 15.20
N ASP A 334 1.19 -27.14 15.44
CA ASP A 334 0.48 -26.09 14.74
C ASP A 334 1.45 -25.28 13.88
N GLU A 335 1.18 -25.21 12.58
CA GLU A 335 2.11 -24.70 11.58
C GLU A 335 1.43 -23.75 10.58
N SER A 336 2.25 -22.93 9.91
CA SER A 336 1.91 -21.97 8.85
C SER A 336 0.75 -21.00 9.20
N PRO A 337 0.89 -20.15 10.23
CA PRO A 337 -0.13 -19.17 10.57
C PRO A 337 -0.32 -18.14 9.45
N MET A 338 -1.55 -17.74 9.17
CA MET A 338 -1.91 -16.75 8.15
C MET A 338 -3.07 -15.88 8.61
N TRP A 339 -2.89 -14.57 8.61
CA TRP A 339 -3.95 -13.60 8.90
C TRP A 339 -5.02 -13.57 7.83
N SER A 340 -6.29 -13.44 8.24
CA SER A 340 -7.35 -13.02 7.33
C SER A 340 -7.10 -11.60 6.84
N PRO A 341 -7.55 -11.22 5.63
CA PRO A 341 -7.33 -9.88 5.08
C PRO A 341 -7.90 -8.75 5.93
N ASP A 342 -8.95 -9.03 6.72
CA ASP A 342 -9.53 -8.10 7.68
C ASP A 342 -8.82 -8.06 9.05
N GLY A 343 -7.80 -8.89 9.26
CA GLY A 343 -7.01 -8.97 10.49
C GLY A 343 -7.73 -9.58 11.71
N THR A 344 -8.89 -10.21 11.51
CA THR A 344 -9.73 -10.72 12.61
C THR A 344 -9.47 -12.18 12.98
N ARG A 345 -8.98 -12.99 12.03
CA ARG A 345 -8.81 -14.44 12.18
C ARG A 345 -7.41 -14.91 11.75
N ILE A 346 -7.01 -16.07 12.25
CA ILE A 346 -5.79 -16.78 11.86
C ILE A 346 -6.18 -18.14 11.28
N LEU A 347 -5.65 -18.47 10.08
CA LEU A 347 -5.59 -19.82 9.55
C LEU A 347 -4.28 -20.49 9.91
N PHE A 348 -4.30 -21.79 10.14
CA PHE A 348 -3.10 -22.59 10.37
C PHE A 348 -3.36 -24.06 10.05
N SER A 349 -2.31 -24.84 9.90
CA SER A 349 -2.38 -26.30 9.76
C SER A 349 -2.13 -26.95 11.11
N SER A 350 -2.88 -27.99 11.46
CA SER A 350 -2.69 -28.71 12.72
C SER A 350 -2.85 -30.20 12.56
N ASN A 351 -1.96 -30.99 13.15
CA ASN A 351 -2.09 -32.45 13.20
C ASN A 351 -2.77 -32.98 14.46
N ARG A 352 -3.47 -32.13 15.22
CA ARG A 352 -4.12 -32.47 16.51
C ARG A 352 -5.14 -33.61 16.44
N ASN A 353 -5.64 -33.94 15.25
CA ASN A 353 -6.59 -35.04 15.02
C ASN A 353 -5.96 -36.31 14.41
N GLY A 354 -4.62 -36.38 14.33
CA GLY A 354 -3.87 -37.54 13.84
C GLY A 354 -3.41 -37.43 12.39
N ASN A 355 -4.02 -36.54 11.61
CA ASN A 355 -3.59 -36.08 10.29
C ASN A 355 -3.60 -34.54 10.29
N SER A 356 -2.86 -33.92 9.37
CA SER A 356 -2.84 -32.45 9.24
C SER A 356 -4.13 -31.98 8.59
N ASP A 357 -4.83 -31.08 9.26
CA ASP A 357 -6.04 -30.41 8.79
C ASP A 357 -5.87 -28.89 8.86
N ILE A 358 -6.76 -28.14 8.19
CA ILE A 358 -6.78 -26.68 8.23
C ILE A 358 -7.71 -26.19 9.32
N TYR A 359 -7.20 -25.34 10.21
CA TYR A 359 -7.95 -24.71 11.28
C TYR A 359 -8.06 -23.20 11.09
N ALA A 360 -9.15 -22.63 11.62
CA ALA A 360 -9.31 -21.21 11.82
C ALA A 360 -9.61 -20.90 13.28
N MET A 361 -9.14 -19.77 13.77
CA MET A 361 -9.53 -19.19 15.06
C MET A 361 -9.59 -17.67 14.96
N ASP A 362 -10.28 -17.03 15.90
CA ASP A 362 -10.19 -15.59 16.09
C ASP A 362 -8.80 -15.24 16.62
N VAL A 363 -8.37 -14.00 16.41
CA VAL A 363 -7.02 -13.57 16.80
C VAL A 363 -6.74 -13.62 18.31
N ASP A 364 -7.78 -13.67 19.15
CA ASP A 364 -7.64 -13.88 20.60
C ASP A 364 -7.56 -15.37 20.99
N GLY A 365 -7.47 -16.27 20.00
CA GLY A 365 -7.43 -17.73 20.18
C GLY A 365 -8.81 -18.37 20.41
N SER A 366 -9.88 -17.57 20.46
CA SER A 366 -11.24 -18.09 20.61
C SER A 366 -11.81 -18.61 19.28
N ASN A 367 -12.98 -19.24 19.34
CA ASN A 367 -13.71 -19.75 18.17
C ASN A 367 -12.89 -20.65 17.24
N LEU A 368 -12.02 -21.48 17.82
CA LEU A 368 -11.26 -22.48 17.09
C LEU A 368 -12.20 -23.48 16.37
N VAL A 369 -12.00 -23.65 15.07
CA VAL A 369 -12.81 -24.53 14.21
C VAL A 369 -11.90 -25.29 13.23
N ASN A 370 -12.10 -26.61 13.13
CA ASN A 370 -11.54 -27.40 12.03
C ASN A 370 -12.34 -27.12 10.74
N LEU A 371 -11.65 -26.67 9.69
CA LEU A 371 -12.25 -26.39 8.39
C LEU A 371 -12.20 -27.60 7.44
N THR A 372 -11.26 -28.53 7.63
CA THR A 372 -11.11 -29.71 6.78
C THR A 372 -11.05 -30.97 7.64
N ASP A 373 -12.08 -31.80 7.59
CA ASP A 373 -12.12 -33.07 8.33
C ASP A 373 -12.10 -34.22 7.33
N HIS A 374 -10.89 -34.66 6.96
CA HIS A 374 -10.68 -35.74 6.00
C HIS A 374 -9.39 -36.51 6.34
N PRO A 375 -9.30 -37.84 6.16
CA PRO A 375 -8.07 -38.62 6.42
C PRO A 375 -6.81 -38.23 5.63
N GLY A 376 -6.92 -37.25 4.73
CA GLY A 376 -5.80 -36.74 3.94
C GLY A 376 -4.97 -35.78 4.77
N ILE A 377 -3.84 -35.37 4.22
CA ILE A 377 -2.99 -34.34 4.78
C ILE A 377 -3.32 -33.06 4.03
N ASP A 378 -3.89 -32.10 4.76
CA ASP A 378 -4.15 -30.75 4.31
C ASP A 378 -3.12 -29.80 4.92
N GLY A 379 -2.62 -28.83 4.14
CA GLY A 379 -1.64 -27.87 4.62
C GLY A 379 -1.45 -26.66 3.72
N LEU A 380 -0.61 -25.73 4.18
CA LEU A 380 -0.28 -24.47 3.50
C LEU A 380 -1.52 -23.63 3.12
N PRO A 381 -2.42 -23.35 4.08
CA PRO A 381 -3.65 -22.62 3.79
C PRO A 381 -3.37 -21.16 3.46
N ARG A 382 -4.15 -20.59 2.53
CA ARG A 382 -4.07 -19.18 2.13
C ARG A 382 -5.45 -18.59 1.90
N TRP A 383 -5.71 -17.45 2.54
CA TRP A 383 -6.87 -16.61 2.23
C TRP A 383 -6.79 -16.05 0.82
N SER A 384 -7.92 -15.96 0.13
CA SER A 384 -8.07 -15.03 -0.99
C SER A 384 -7.97 -13.59 -0.49
N PRO A 385 -7.56 -12.62 -1.34
CA PRO A 385 -7.35 -11.24 -0.90
C PRO A 385 -8.60 -10.54 -0.36
N ASP A 386 -9.78 -10.97 -0.82
CA ASP A 386 -11.08 -10.49 -0.36
C ASP A 386 -11.60 -11.24 0.89
N GLY A 387 -10.87 -12.26 1.36
CA GLY A 387 -11.21 -13.06 2.54
C GLY A 387 -12.39 -14.02 2.36
N THR A 388 -12.92 -14.17 1.14
CA THR A 388 -14.11 -14.98 0.88
C THR A 388 -13.81 -16.45 0.68
N ARG A 389 -12.59 -16.80 0.25
CA ARG A 389 -12.16 -18.15 -0.09
C ARG A 389 -10.83 -18.51 0.57
N ILE A 390 -10.59 -19.82 0.66
CA ILE A 390 -9.36 -20.40 1.20
C ILE A 390 -8.82 -21.41 0.19
N ALA A 391 -7.57 -21.25 -0.22
CA ALA A 391 -6.83 -22.23 -1.02
C ALA A 391 -5.88 -23.03 -0.13
N PHE A 392 -5.71 -24.33 -0.39
CA PHE A 392 -4.80 -25.19 0.39
C PHE A 392 -4.35 -26.41 -0.43
N SER A 393 -3.23 -27.02 -0.03
CA SER A 393 -2.75 -28.29 -0.58
C SER A 393 -3.40 -29.46 0.13
N SER A 394 -3.85 -30.47 -0.60
CA SER A 394 -4.41 -31.70 -0.03
C SER A 394 -4.07 -32.94 -0.82
N ASN A 395 -3.69 -34.04 -0.16
CA ASN A 395 -3.53 -35.34 -0.79
C ASN A 395 -4.74 -36.28 -0.62
N ARG A 396 -5.94 -35.73 -0.38
CA ARG A 396 -7.17 -36.52 -0.16
C ARG A 396 -7.52 -37.51 -1.28
N ASN A 397 -6.98 -37.31 -2.48
CA ASN A 397 -7.12 -38.19 -3.63
C ASN A 397 -5.79 -38.90 -3.98
N ASP A 398 -5.00 -39.27 -2.96
CA ASP A 398 -3.69 -39.94 -3.05
C ASP A 398 -2.54 -39.10 -3.62
N ILE A 399 -2.83 -38.09 -4.42
CA ILE A 399 -1.88 -37.12 -4.98
C ILE A 399 -2.20 -35.74 -4.41
N TYR A 400 -1.16 -34.96 -4.10
CA TYR A 400 -1.35 -33.57 -3.66
C TYR A 400 -1.96 -32.74 -4.80
N ASP A 401 -3.13 -32.18 -4.53
CA ASP A 401 -3.88 -31.27 -5.38
C ASP A 401 -4.12 -29.93 -4.65
N ILE A 402 -4.46 -28.89 -5.41
CA ILE A 402 -4.91 -27.61 -4.84
C ILE A 402 -6.42 -27.66 -4.72
N TYR A 403 -6.90 -27.36 -3.52
CA TYR A 403 -8.31 -27.22 -3.22
C TYR A 403 -8.63 -25.79 -2.85
N VAL A 404 -9.84 -25.36 -3.21
CA VAL A 404 -10.44 -24.11 -2.78
C VAL A 404 -11.79 -24.39 -2.15
N MET A 405 -12.09 -23.68 -1.06
CA MET A 405 -13.40 -23.65 -0.42
C MET A 405 -13.76 -22.23 -0.03
N ASP A 406 -15.04 -21.98 0.21
CA ASP A 406 -15.49 -20.73 0.79
C ASP A 406 -15.08 -20.67 2.27
N ALA A 407 -14.92 -19.46 2.80
CA ALA A 407 -14.52 -19.21 4.19
C ALA A 407 -15.48 -19.81 5.24
N ASP A 408 -16.71 -20.13 4.83
CA ASP A 408 -17.73 -20.78 5.67
C ASP A 408 -17.69 -22.32 5.61
N ARG A 409 -16.70 -22.87 4.88
CA ARG A 409 -16.43 -24.31 4.60
C ARG A 409 -17.33 -24.92 3.53
N SER A 410 -18.15 -24.12 2.85
CA SER A 410 -18.93 -24.60 1.71
C SER A 410 -18.11 -24.60 0.41
N ASN A 411 -18.67 -25.17 -0.66
CA ASN A 411 -18.12 -25.11 -2.02
C ASN A 411 -16.67 -25.60 -2.18
N LEU A 412 -16.29 -26.60 -1.39
CA LEU A 412 -15.00 -27.27 -1.51
C LEU A 412 -14.87 -27.96 -2.89
N VAL A 413 -13.87 -27.55 -3.66
CA VAL A 413 -13.56 -28.07 -5.00
C VAL A 413 -12.05 -28.21 -5.19
N SER A 414 -11.62 -29.17 -6.02
CA SER A 414 -10.24 -29.24 -6.50
C SER A 414 -10.10 -28.35 -7.74
N LEU A 415 -9.01 -27.58 -7.81
CA LEU A 415 -8.68 -26.73 -8.95
C LEU A 415 -7.71 -27.39 -9.93
N THR A 416 -7.13 -28.53 -9.56
CA THR A 416 -6.14 -29.25 -10.37
C THR A 416 -6.64 -30.63 -10.78
N ASP A 417 -6.02 -31.21 -11.82
CA ASP A 417 -6.52 -32.41 -12.50
C ASP A 417 -6.03 -33.74 -11.89
N GLY A 418 -5.24 -33.68 -10.81
CA GLY A 418 -4.65 -34.85 -10.16
C GLY A 418 -3.60 -35.57 -11.02
N SER A 419 -3.08 -34.97 -12.10
CA SER A 419 -2.12 -35.63 -12.98
C SER A 419 -0.71 -35.70 -12.39
N ALA A 420 -0.38 -34.80 -11.47
CA ALA A 420 0.92 -34.65 -10.84
C ALA A 420 0.77 -33.93 -9.49
N PRO A 421 1.65 -34.19 -8.50
CA PRO A 421 1.64 -33.44 -7.25
C PRO A 421 1.75 -31.93 -7.48
N VAL A 422 0.84 -31.17 -6.90
CA VAL A 422 0.85 -29.70 -6.86
C VAL A 422 0.73 -29.20 -5.43
N ILE A 423 1.44 -28.12 -5.10
CA ILE A 423 1.51 -27.58 -3.74
C ILE A 423 1.63 -26.07 -3.73
N THR A 424 1.48 -25.48 -2.54
CA THR A 424 1.77 -24.07 -2.26
C THR A 424 0.94 -23.10 -3.12
N PRO A 425 -0.41 -23.16 -3.02
CA PRO A 425 -1.24 -22.19 -3.73
C PRO A 425 -1.00 -20.79 -3.15
N VAL A 426 -0.80 -19.78 -3.99
CA VAL A 426 -0.66 -18.39 -3.59
C VAL A 426 -1.52 -17.50 -4.49
N TRP A 427 -2.49 -16.81 -3.90
CA TRP A 427 -3.35 -15.85 -4.59
C TRP A 427 -2.56 -14.63 -5.06
N SER A 428 -2.88 -14.14 -6.27
CA SER A 428 -2.49 -12.79 -6.68
C SER A 428 -3.18 -11.74 -5.80
N PRO A 429 -2.61 -10.56 -5.60
CA PRO A 429 -3.20 -9.51 -4.75
C PRO A 429 -4.59 -9.05 -5.18
N ASP A 430 -4.86 -9.12 -6.49
CA ASP A 430 -6.17 -8.79 -7.06
C ASP A 430 -7.16 -9.98 -7.08
N GLY A 431 -6.72 -11.15 -6.62
CA GLY A 431 -7.53 -12.37 -6.50
C GLY A 431 -7.88 -13.04 -7.83
N LYS A 432 -7.31 -12.59 -8.96
CA LYS A 432 -7.60 -13.16 -10.29
C LYS A 432 -6.85 -14.44 -10.58
N TYR A 433 -5.68 -14.63 -10.00
CA TYR A 433 -4.80 -15.75 -10.30
C TYR A 433 -4.34 -16.48 -9.04
N ILE A 434 -3.89 -17.72 -9.24
CA ILE A 434 -3.20 -18.53 -8.22
C ILE A 434 -1.90 -19.01 -8.82
N ALA A 435 -0.78 -18.67 -8.17
CA ALA A 435 0.52 -19.27 -8.43
C ALA A 435 0.69 -20.54 -7.58
N TYR A 436 1.37 -21.54 -8.11
CA TYR A 436 1.60 -22.80 -7.41
C TYR A 436 2.81 -23.57 -7.96
N ILE A 437 3.28 -24.53 -7.19
CA ILE A 437 4.38 -25.44 -7.56
C ILE A 437 3.78 -26.74 -8.09
N ARG A 438 4.29 -27.25 -9.20
CA ARG A 438 3.92 -28.56 -9.78
C ARG A 438 5.16 -29.41 -9.99
N ALA A 439 5.07 -30.68 -9.61
CA ALA A 439 6.11 -31.67 -9.90
C ALA A 439 6.11 -32.07 -11.38
N GLU A 440 7.30 -32.19 -11.97
CA GLU A 440 7.52 -32.55 -13.36
C GLU A 440 7.99 -34.02 -13.51
N PRO A 441 7.81 -34.64 -14.70
CA PRO A 441 8.16 -36.05 -14.91
C PRO A 441 9.64 -36.40 -14.68
N ASP A 442 10.54 -35.43 -14.79
CA ASP A 442 11.98 -35.59 -14.59
C ASP A 442 12.43 -35.39 -13.12
N ARG A 443 11.47 -35.30 -12.19
CA ARG A 443 11.67 -35.05 -10.75
C ARG A 443 12.15 -33.65 -10.41
N THR A 444 12.00 -32.71 -11.33
CA THR A 444 12.07 -31.28 -11.01
C THR A 444 10.69 -30.77 -10.60
N GLU A 445 10.64 -29.53 -10.13
CA GLU A 445 9.43 -28.77 -9.84
C GLU A 445 9.46 -27.48 -10.67
N SER A 446 8.28 -26.97 -11.03
CA SER A 446 8.13 -25.69 -11.73
C SER A 446 7.00 -24.85 -11.15
N ILE A 447 7.08 -23.55 -11.37
CA ILE A 447 6.00 -22.62 -11.04
C ILE A 447 4.97 -22.60 -12.17
N TYR A 448 3.70 -22.61 -11.79
CA TYR A 448 2.56 -22.43 -12.66
C TYR A 448 1.69 -21.29 -12.14
N ILE A 449 1.00 -20.61 -13.04
CA ILE A 449 -0.06 -19.65 -12.75
C ILE A 449 -1.34 -20.16 -13.40
N MET A 450 -2.45 -20.15 -12.68
CA MET A 450 -3.78 -20.44 -13.22
C MET A 450 -4.75 -19.32 -12.85
N ASP A 451 -5.87 -19.24 -13.57
CA ASP A 451 -7.01 -18.42 -13.16
C ASP A 451 -7.53 -18.91 -11.79
N ALA A 452 -8.12 -18.00 -11.03
CA ALA A 452 -8.66 -18.26 -9.70
C ALA A 452 -9.81 -19.30 -9.63
N ASP A 453 -10.29 -19.77 -10.78
CA ASP A 453 -11.26 -20.86 -10.92
C ASP A 453 -10.62 -22.20 -11.34
N GLY A 454 -9.29 -22.25 -11.44
CA GLY A 454 -8.51 -23.41 -11.85
C GLY A 454 -8.30 -23.55 -13.35
N THR A 455 -8.82 -22.63 -14.17
CA THR A 455 -8.66 -22.68 -15.63
C THR A 455 -7.34 -22.07 -16.09
N HIS A 456 -6.97 -22.33 -17.34
CA HIS A 456 -5.78 -21.80 -18.01
C HIS A 456 -4.44 -21.95 -17.24
N PRO A 457 -4.08 -23.16 -16.76
CA PRO A 457 -2.79 -23.36 -16.12
C PRO A 457 -1.64 -23.09 -17.10
N THR A 458 -0.75 -22.19 -16.73
CA THR A 458 0.36 -21.70 -17.54
C THR A 458 1.67 -21.91 -16.78
N LYS A 459 2.57 -22.71 -17.34
CA LYS A 459 3.92 -22.95 -16.79
C LYS A 459 4.78 -21.70 -16.99
N VAL A 460 5.48 -21.28 -15.94
CA VAL A 460 6.61 -20.34 -16.04
C VAL A 460 7.81 -21.12 -16.61
N LYS A 461 8.25 -20.79 -17.82
CA LYS A 461 9.26 -21.54 -18.56
C LYS A 461 10.68 -21.26 -18.05
N GLY A 462 11.63 -22.07 -18.53
CA GLY A 462 13.06 -21.85 -18.34
C GLY A 462 13.63 -22.13 -16.94
N LEU A 463 12.81 -22.49 -15.96
CA LEU A 463 13.20 -22.52 -14.54
C LEU A 463 12.66 -23.74 -13.80
N ASP A 464 13.09 -24.93 -14.24
CA ASP A 464 12.90 -26.17 -13.48
C ASP A 464 13.91 -26.23 -12.33
N PHE A 465 13.45 -26.50 -11.11
CA PHE A 465 14.30 -26.57 -9.93
C PHE A 465 14.17 -27.89 -9.18
N SER A 466 15.24 -28.25 -8.47
CA SER A 466 15.22 -29.44 -7.64
C SER A 466 14.54 -29.14 -6.30
N ASN A 467 13.52 -29.93 -5.95
CA ASN A 467 12.91 -30.32 -4.64
C ASN A 467 12.97 -29.42 -3.39
N TRP A 468 13.41 -28.18 -3.48
CA TRP A 468 13.51 -27.21 -2.39
C TRP A 468 12.31 -26.27 -2.51
N LYS A 469 11.31 -26.52 -1.68
CA LYS A 469 10.00 -25.85 -1.72
C LYS A 469 10.12 -24.42 -1.20
N PHE A 470 10.11 -23.45 -2.11
CA PHE A 470 10.01 -22.02 -1.77
C PHE A 470 8.70 -21.47 -2.31
N ASP A 471 7.94 -20.79 -1.46
CA ASP A 471 6.68 -20.18 -1.88
C ASP A 471 6.95 -19.13 -2.96
N PRO A 472 6.29 -19.22 -4.13
CA PRO A 472 6.28 -18.09 -5.04
C PRO A 472 5.57 -16.92 -4.35
N VAL A 473 6.12 -15.72 -4.51
CA VAL A 473 5.59 -14.51 -3.91
C VAL A 473 5.18 -13.57 -5.03
N TRP A 474 3.93 -13.14 -5.01
CA TRP A 474 3.48 -12.07 -5.89
C TRP A 474 4.05 -10.75 -5.43
N SER A 475 4.43 -9.90 -6.39
CA SER A 475 4.54 -8.49 -6.09
C SER A 475 3.16 -7.97 -5.64
N PRO A 476 3.08 -7.06 -4.67
CA PRO A 476 1.80 -6.51 -4.18
C PRO A 476 0.95 -5.79 -5.22
N ASP A 477 1.54 -5.27 -6.30
CA ASP A 477 0.80 -4.75 -7.47
C ASP A 477 0.26 -5.86 -8.40
N GLY A 478 0.65 -7.12 -8.15
CA GLY A 478 0.25 -8.30 -8.92
C GLY A 478 0.94 -8.47 -10.27
N THR A 479 1.93 -7.64 -10.61
CA THR A 479 2.54 -7.62 -11.95
C THR A 479 3.70 -8.58 -12.12
N HIS A 480 4.30 -9.05 -11.02
CA HIS A 480 5.46 -9.95 -11.00
C HIS A 480 5.30 -11.11 -10.03
N ILE A 481 6.06 -12.17 -10.27
CA ILE A 481 6.28 -13.26 -9.32
C ILE A 481 7.77 -13.35 -9.02
N LEU A 482 8.10 -13.38 -7.73
CA LEU A 482 9.41 -13.66 -7.19
C LEU A 482 9.49 -15.10 -6.69
N PHE A 483 10.56 -15.82 -7.02
CA PHE A 483 10.79 -17.16 -6.48
C PHE A 483 12.27 -17.53 -6.49
N LEU A 484 12.63 -18.50 -5.64
CA LEU A 484 13.97 -19.10 -5.60
C LEU A 484 14.02 -20.38 -6.42
N SER A 485 15.15 -20.64 -7.07
CA SER A 485 15.43 -21.89 -7.77
C SER A 485 16.80 -22.43 -7.38
N PHE A 486 16.97 -23.77 -7.38
CA PHE A 486 18.24 -24.45 -7.09
C PHE A 486 18.55 -25.52 -8.14
N SER A 487 19.70 -25.37 -8.80
CA SER A 487 20.31 -26.37 -9.69
C SER A 487 21.65 -26.85 -9.13
N ASP A 488 22.64 -25.96 -9.07
CA ASP A 488 23.94 -26.14 -8.39
C ASP A 488 24.21 -25.03 -7.36
N ARG A 489 23.56 -23.88 -7.54
CA ARG A 489 23.53 -22.71 -6.66
C ARG A 489 22.11 -22.18 -6.64
N PHE A 490 21.78 -21.43 -5.61
CA PHE A 490 20.49 -20.77 -5.53
C PHE A 490 20.47 -19.50 -6.35
N ASN A 491 19.34 -19.25 -7.01
CA ASN A 491 19.10 -18.05 -7.79
C ASN A 491 17.74 -17.48 -7.43
N LEU A 492 17.66 -16.16 -7.35
CA LEU A 492 16.42 -15.43 -7.17
C LEU A 492 15.94 -14.91 -8.53
N HIS A 493 14.71 -15.26 -8.89
CA HIS A 493 14.09 -14.92 -10.16
C HIS A 493 12.92 -13.98 -9.92
N LEU A 494 12.83 -12.96 -10.76
CA LEU A 494 11.66 -12.11 -10.90
C LEU A 494 11.15 -12.20 -12.33
N VAL A 495 9.87 -12.53 -12.47
CA VAL A 495 9.25 -12.73 -13.78
C VAL A 495 7.95 -11.96 -13.86
N ARG A 496 7.73 -11.26 -14.97
CA ARG A 496 6.52 -10.48 -15.21
C ARG A 496 5.36 -11.39 -15.63
N VAL A 497 4.21 -11.20 -14.98
CA VAL A 497 3.01 -12.04 -15.13
C VAL A 497 2.41 -11.93 -16.52
N ASP A 498 2.31 -10.73 -17.09
CA ASP A 498 1.78 -10.53 -18.46
C ASP A 498 2.59 -11.31 -19.52
N GLY A 499 3.91 -11.40 -19.33
CA GLY A 499 4.80 -12.15 -20.21
C GLY A 499 4.50 -13.65 -20.16
N ILE A 500 4.33 -14.19 -18.95
CA ILE A 500 3.97 -15.58 -18.70
C ILE A 500 2.62 -15.91 -19.36
N LEU A 501 1.59 -15.12 -19.08
CA LEU A 501 0.22 -15.36 -19.55
C LEU A 501 0.07 -15.19 -21.07
N SER A 502 0.85 -14.31 -21.69
CA SER A 502 0.85 -14.10 -23.15
C SER A 502 1.70 -15.12 -23.93
N GLY A 503 2.53 -15.90 -23.23
CA GLY A 503 3.41 -16.90 -23.83
C GLY A 503 4.55 -16.33 -24.67
N LEU A 504 4.83 -15.04 -24.56
CA LEU A 504 5.99 -14.36 -25.16
C LEU A 504 7.29 -14.83 -24.48
N GLU A 505 8.45 -14.66 -25.13
CA GLU A 505 9.75 -15.00 -24.53
C GLU A 505 9.91 -14.27 -23.19
N GLU A 506 10.23 -15.06 -22.15
CA GLU A 506 10.30 -14.60 -20.78
C GLU A 506 11.62 -13.86 -20.57
N ASP A 507 11.56 -12.56 -20.29
CA ASP A 507 12.66 -11.85 -19.64
C ASP A 507 12.71 -12.30 -18.17
N ALA A 508 13.00 -13.58 -17.91
CA ALA A 508 13.24 -14.05 -16.56
C ALA A 508 14.56 -13.46 -16.07
N ILE A 509 14.49 -12.65 -15.02
CA ILE A 509 15.64 -11.86 -14.59
C ILE A 509 16.27 -12.53 -13.39
N HIS A 510 17.52 -12.93 -13.58
CA HIS A 510 18.37 -13.41 -12.51
C HIS A 510 18.85 -12.22 -11.69
N LEU A 511 18.16 -11.93 -10.60
CA LEU A 511 18.39 -10.72 -9.79
C LEU A 511 19.68 -10.78 -8.97
N ILE A 512 20.22 -11.98 -8.72
CA ILE A 512 21.47 -12.14 -7.97
C ILE A 512 22.40 -13.05 -8.78
N PRO A 513 23.30 -12.49 -9.60
CA PRO A 513 24.27 -13.28 -10.33
C PRO A 513 25.42 -13.74 -9.42
N ASP A 514 25.57 -15.06 -9.35
CA ASP A 514 26.83 -15.80 -9.23
C ASP A 514 27.99 -15.16 -8.44
N GLN A 515 27.82 -14.98 -7.13
CA GLN A 515 28.95 -14.75 -6.22
C GLN A 515 29.22 -16.00 -5.39
N GLU A 516 30.40 -16.60 -5.58
CA GLU A 516 30.83 -17.80 -4.84
C GLU A 516 30.75 -17.58 -3.32
N GLY A 517 30.06 -18.48 -2.62
CA GLY A 517 30.10 -18.57 -1.16
C GLY A 517 29.13 -17.68 -0.37
N ILE A 518 28.36 -16.81 -1.04
CA ILE A 518 27.35 -15.96 -0.36
C ILE A 518 26.14 -16.77 0.14
N PHE A 519 25.82 -17.86 -0.55
CA PHE A 519 24.66 -18.69 -0.24
C PHE A 519 25.06 -20.14 0.01
N ASP A 520 24.69 -20.69 1.17
CA ASP A 520 24.73 -22.13 1.45
C ASP A 520 23.31 -22.72 1.59
N GLN A 521 23.21 -24.05 1.72
CA GLN A 521 21.94 -24.77 1.90
C GLN A 521 21.15 -24.39 3.17
N GLU A 522 21.76 -23.70 4.14
CA GLU A 522 21.08 -23.24 5.37
C GLU A 522 20.63 -21.78 5.25
N SER A 523 21.48 -20.89 4.73
CA SER A 523 21.32 -19.43 4.61
C SER A 523 20.09 -19.01 3.81
N LEU A 524 19.74 -19.75 2.76
CA LEU A 524 18.64 -19.41 1.85
C LEU A 524 17.29 -20.01 2.22
N ARG A 525 17.16 -20.56 3.42
CA ARG A 525 15.85 -20.96 3.95
C ARG A 525 15.00 -19.76 4.37
N TRP A 526 15.51 -18.53 4.29
CA TRP A 526 14.97 -17.37 5.00
C TRP A 526 15.00 -16.08 4.16
N PHE A 527 13.90 -15.78 3.47
CA PHE A 527 13.69 -14.50 2.78
C PHE A 527 12.25 -14.03 2.92
N SER A 528 12.04 -12.73 2.85
CA SER A 528 10.74 -12.07 2.83
C SER A 528 10.75 -10.93 1.82
N VAL A 529 9.60 -10.69 1.21
CA VAL A 529 9.42 -9.71 0.14
C VAL A 529 8.30 -8.77 0.55
N VAL A 530 8.45 -7.49 0.21
CA VAL A 530 7.39 -6.48 0.36
C VAL A 530 7.52 -5.47 -0.80
N SER A 531 6.43 -4.89 -1.26
CA SER A 531 6.49 -3.63 -2.03
C SER A 531 6.28 -2.46 -1.10
N TRP A 532 6.53 -1.28 -1.64
CA TRP A 532 5.90 -0.06 -1.17
C TRP A 532 4.47 -0.01 -1.69
#